data_AF-A0A5C7MNJ1-F1
#
_entry.id   AF-A0A5C7MNJ1-F1
#
_cell.length_a   1.000
_cell.length_b   1.000
_cell.length_c   1.000
_cell.angle_alpha   90.00
_cell.angle_beta   90.00
_cell.angle_gamma   90.00
#
_symmetry.space_group_name_H-M   'P 1'
#
loop_
_entity.id
_entity.type
_entity.pdbx_description
1 polymer ?
#
loop_
_entity_poly.entity_id
_entity_poly.type
_entity_poly.pdbx_seq_one_letter_code
_entity_poly.pdbx_strand_id
1 'polypeptide(L)' 'DVAAEVQTYVPGYRLLNEPQFDEPSMVNGGQHVVSIFVEVEGAGDYLPPYAGNLDIMTAAATKVGEEIAKQIVEVKA' A
#
# COMPACT_ATOMS: atom_id res chain seq x y z
N ASP A 1 -6.12 9.07 3.00
CA ASP A 1 -5.59 8.60 4.29
C ASP A 1 -4.79 7.31 4.16
N VAL A 2 -5.42 6.16 3.86
CA VAL A 2 -4.71 4.87 3.76
C VAL A 2 -3.52 4.91 2.79
N ALA A 3 -3.68 5.50 1.60
CA ALA A 3 -2.56 5.62 0.66
C ALA A 3 -1.36 6.40 1.23
N ALA A 4 -1.62 7.48 1.98
CA ALA A 4 -0.58 8.27 2.63
C ALA A 4 0.09 7.49 3.78
N GLU A 5 -0.67 6.64 4.49
CA GLU A 5 -0.12 5.74 5.49
C GLU A 5 0.81 4.69 4.86
N VAL A 6 0.39 4.06 3.75
CA VAL A 6 1.23 3.10 3.01
C VAL A 6 2.51 3.76 2.50
N GLN A 7 2.41 5.01 2.02
CA GLN A 7 3.58 5.79 1.58
C GLN A 7 4.64 6.02 2.67
N THR A 8 4.29 5.90 3.95
CA THR A 8 5.28 6.02 5.05
C THR A 8 6.32 4.90 5.03
N TYR A 9 6.01 3.75 4.42
CA TYR A 9 6.93 2.64 4.27
C TYR A 9 7.16 2.22 2.81
N VAL A 10 6.30 2.61 1.86
CA VAL A 10 6.49 2.37 0.41
C VAL A 10 6.28 3.69 -0.35
N PRO A 11 7.30 4.56 -0.47
CA PRO A 11 7.14 5.91 -1.02
C PRO A 11 6.59 5.95 -2.45
N GLY A 12 6.85 4.92 -3.26
CA GLY A 12 6.36 4.80 -4.64
C GLY A 12 4.92 4.29 -4.77
N TYR A 13 4.22 3.98 -3.66
CA TYR A 13 2.80 3.62 -3.66
C TYR A 13 1.95 4.84 -3.94
N ARG A 14 1.24 4.90 -5.07
CA ARG A 14 0.43 6.07 -5.45
C ARG A 14 -0.87 5.70 -6.11
N LEU A 15 -1.90 6.53 -5.88
CA LEU A 15 -3.13 6.48 -6.65
C LEU A 15 -2.87 7.02 -8.06
N LEU A 16 -3.33 6.30 -9.08
CA LEU A 16 -3.28 6.77 -10.46
C LEU A 16 -4.43 7.72 -10.78
N ASN A 17 -5.57 7.52 -10.11
CA ASN A 17 -6.79 8.31 -10.25
C ASN A 17 -7.47 8.44 -8.89
N GLU A 18 -8.37 9.43 -8.77
CA GLU A 18 -9.33 9.46 -7.67
C GLU A 18 -10.15 8.15 -7.63
N PRO A 19 -10.62 7.69 -6.45
CA PRO A 19 -11.53 6.55 -6.38
C PRO A 19 -12.74 6.74 -7.30
N GLN A 20 -13.00 5.77 -8.16
CA GLN A 20 -14.11 5.79 -9.10
C GLN A 20 -15.32 5.09 -8.50
N PHE A 21 -16.50 5.67 -8.65
CA PHE A 21 -17.75 5.17 -8.09
C PHE A 21 -18.72 4.83 -9.20
N ASP A 22 -19.13 3.57 -9.26
CA ASP A 22 -20.12 3.08 -10.20
C ASP A 22 -21.45 2.79 -9.51
N GLU A 23 -22.54 3.20 -10.15
CA GLU A 23 -23.90 2.89 -9.73
C GLU A 23 -24.29 1.42 -10.02
N PRO A 24 -25.30 0.87 -9.33
CA PRO A 24 -25.86 -0.44 -9.63
C PRO A 24 -26.21 -0.61 -11.11
N SER A 25 -25.72 -1.68 -11.71
CA SER A 25 -25.91 -2.04 -13.11
C SER A 25 -25.99 -3.56 -13.29
N MET A 26 -26.41 -4.04 -14.46
CA MET A 26 -26.37 -5.49 -14.72
C MET A 26 -24.94 -6.05 -14.71
N VAL A 27 -23.93 -5.24 -15.04
CA VAL A 27 -22.53 -5.68 -15.14
C VAL A 27 -21.92 -5.92 -13.75
N ASN A 28 -22.29 -5.11 -12.76
CA ASN A 28 -21.82 -5.25 -11.38
C ASN A 28 -22.83 -5.97 -10.46
N GLY A 29 -23.81 -6.68 -11.04
CA GLY A 29 -24.78 -7.46 -10.27
C GLY A 29 -25.75 -6.63 -9.43
N GLY A 30 -25.99 -5.37 -9.80
CA GLY A 30 -26.88 -4.46 -9.09
C GLY A 30 -26.26 -3.88 -7.82
N GLN A 31 -24.93 -3.77 -7.74
CA GLN A 31 -24.21 -3.24 -6.58
C GLN A 31 -23.52 -1.92 -6.90
N HIS A 32 -23.36 -1.07 -5.88
CA HIS A 32 -22.39 0.03 -5.97
C HIS A 32 -20.97 -0.56 -5.94
N VAL A 33 -20.09 -0.06 -6.81
CA VAL A 33 -18.69 -0.48 -6.87
C VAL A 33 -17.79 0.72 -6.69
N VAL A 34 -16.72 0.54 -5.92
CA VAL A 34 -15.63 1.51 -5.80
C VAL A 34 -14.37 0.89 -6.40
N SER A 35 -13.85 1.51 -7.45
CA SER A 35 -12.61 1.08 -8.11
C SER A 35 -11.45 1.98 -7.72
N ILE A 36 -10.38 1.38 -7.23
CA ILE A 36 -9.16 2.08 -6.79
C ILE A 36 -7.99 1.59 -7.64
N PHE A 37 -7.34 2.51 -8.34
CA PHE A 37 -6.19 2.23 -9.21
C PHE A 37 -4.92 2.71 -8.55
N VAL A 38 -3.99 1.78 -8.30
CA VAL A 38 -2.71 2.06 -7.66
C VAL A 38 -1.56 1.62 -8.55
N GLU A 39 -0.48 2.40 -8.52
CA GLU A 39 0.82 1.98 -9.00
C GLU A 39 1.77 1.87 -7.81
N VAL A 40 2.67 0.87 -7.88
CA VAL A 40 3.69 0.64 -6.87
C VAL A 40 5.04 0.62 -7.57
N GLU A 41 5.79 1.70 -7.39
CA GLU A 41 7.19 1.80 -7.78
C GLU A 41 8.07 1.41 -6.60
N GLY A 42 9.01 0.49 -6.82
CA GLY A 42 9.94 0.02 -5.79
C GLY A 42 11.03 1.06 -5.51
N ALA A 43 11.57 1.04 -4.29
CA ALA A 43 12.60 1.99 -3.83
C ALA A 43 13.93 1.88 -4.59
N GLY A 44 14.21 0.75 -5.24
CA GLY A 44 15.44 0.56 -5.99
C GLY A 44 16.64 0.11 -5.16
N ASP A 45 16.43 -0.35 -3.92
CA ASP A 45 17.51 -0.69 -2.96
C ASP A 45 18.44 -1.79 -3.47
N TYR A 46 17.86 -2.80 -4.13
CA TYR A 46 18.58 -3.92 -4.76
C TYR A 46 17.87 -4.35 -6.05
N LEU A 47 16.55 -4.47 -5.98
CA LEU A 47 15.70 -4.76 -7.13
C LEU A 47 15.48 -3.47 -7.94
N PRO A 48 15.28 -3.57 -9.27
CA PRO A 48 15.01 -2.39 -10.09
C PRO A 48 13.66 -1.73 -9.73
N PRO A 49 13.45 -0.43 -10.01
CA PRO A 49 12.25 0.30 -9.57
C PRO A 49 10.91 -0.30 -10.06
N TYR A 50 10.88 -0.98 -11.21
CA TYR A 50 9.67 -1.63 -11.70
C TYR A 50 9.26 -2.87 -10.89
N ALA A 51 10.14 -3.39 -10.01
CA ALA A 51 9.88 -4.55 -9.18
C ALA A 51 9.14 -4.19 -7.87
N GLY A 52 8.22 -3.21 -7.94
CA GLY A 52 7.46 -2.73 -6.79
C GLY A 52 6.61 -3.82 -6.11
N ASN A 53 6.25 -4.88 -6.83
CA ASN A 53 5.58 -6.05 -6.28
C ASN A 53 6.42 -6.83 -5.25
N LEU A 54 7.74 -6.81 -5.38
CA LEU A 54 8.66 -7.42 -4.42
C LEU A 54 9.04 -6.42 -3.33
N ASP A 55 9.30 -5.17 -3.74
CA ASP A 55 9.68 -4.08 -2.84
C ASP A 55 8.62 -3.82 -1.75
N ILE A 56 7.32 -3.82 -2.13
CA ILE A 56 6.22 -3.65 -1.18
C ILE A 56 6.15 -4.75 -0.12
N MET A 57 6.53 -5.98 -0.48
CA MET A 57 6.56 -7.09 0.46
C MET A 57 7.68 -6.91 1.49
N THR A 58 8.88 -6.52 1.03
CA THR A 58 10.03 -6.30 1.91
C THR A 58 9.86 -5.06 2.78
N ALA A 59 9.35 -3.96 2.21
CA ALA A 59 9.06 -2.74 2.94
C ALA A 59 8.01 -2.96 4.06
N ALA A 60 6.94 -3.71 3.75
CA ALA A 60 5.95 -4.09 4.75
C ALA A 60 6.56 -4.96 5.86
N ALA A 61 7.40 -5.95 5.52
CA ALA A 61 8.08 -6.79 6.50
C ALA A 61 9.00 -5.97 7.42
N THR A 62 9.75 -5.01 6.86
CA THR A 62 10.59 -4.07 7.61
C THR A 62 9.74 -3.25 8.58
N LYS A 63 8.66 -2.62 8.09
CA LYS A 63 7.76 -1.81 8.91
C LYS A 63 7.16 -2.61 10.07
N VAL A 64 6.68 -3.82 9.81
CA VAL A 64 6.17 -4.73 10.86
C VAL A 64 7.23 -5.05 11.90
N GLY A 65 8.46 -5.37 11.47
CA GLY A 65 9.57 -5.63 12.37
C GLY A 65 9.91 -4.43 13.26
N GLU A 66 9.92 -3.22 12.70
CA GLU A 66 10.13 -1.98 13.44
C GLU A 66 9.04 -1.72 14.49
N GLU A 67 7.77 -1.90 14.15
CA GLU A 67 6.66 -1.69 15.10
C GLU A 67 6.68 -2.71 16.24
N ILE A 68 7.00 -3.99 15.96
CA ILE A 68 7.20 -5.00 17.00
C ILE A 68 8.38 -4.62 17.91
N ALA A 69 9.50 -4.17 17.34
CA ALA A 69 10.66 -3.75 18.11
C ALA A 69 10.34 -2.55 19.02
N LYS A 70 9.61 -1.55 18.51
CA LYS A 70 9.15 -0.40 19.31
C LYS A 70 8.33 -0.86 20.50
N GLN A 71 7.34 -1.73 20.29
CA GLN A 71 6.51 -2.26 21.38
C GLN A 71 7.36 -3.00 22.44
N ILE A 72 8.31 -3.83 22.02
CA ILE A 72 9.18 -4.57 22.95
C ILE A 72 10.08 -3.62 23.75
N VAL A 73 10.64 -2.59 23.12
CA VAL A 73 11.54 -1.63 23.79
C VAL A 73 10.76 -0.73 24.74
N GLU A 74 9.56 -0.28 24.34
CA GLU A 74 8.69 0.58 25.17
C GLU A 74 8.16 -0.15 26.41
N VAL A 75 7.82 -1.45 26.31
CA VAL A 75 7.41 -2.28 27.45
C VAL A 75 8.56 -2.54 28.45
N LYS A 76 9.81 -2.44 28.01
CA LYS A 76 11.00 -2.64 28.86
C LYS A 76 11.47 -1.38 29.58
N ALA A 77 10.97 -0.20 29.19
CA ALA A 77 11.27 1.09 29.81
C ALA A 77 10.34 1.38 30.99
#